data_AF-A0A847XRX5-F1
#
_entry.id   AF-A0A847XRX5-F1
#
_cell.length_a   1.000
_cell.length_b   1.000
_cell.length_c   1.000
_cell.angle_alpha   90.00
_cell.angle_beta   90.00
_cell.angle_gamma   90.00
#
_symmetry.space_group_name_H-M   'P 1'
#
loop_
_entity.id
_entity.type
_entity.pdbx_description
1 polymer ?
#
loop_
_entity_poly.entity_id
_entity_poly.type
_entity_poly.pdbx_seq_one_letter_code
_entity_poly.pdbx_strand_id
1 'polypeptide(L)'
;MDTGEKIKFRNDNLLVPDKPVIPYIAGDGIGPDIWNASVRVFDNAVTKAFGNDRKIIWKEVLAGEKAYKATGNWLPEETLQAFREHLVGIKGPLTT
;
A
#
# COMPACT_ATOMS: atom_id res chain seq x y z
N MET A 1 18.82 -2.29 -0.49
CA MET A 1 17.35 -2.11 -0.54
C MET A 1 17.09 -0.62 -0.53
N ASP A 2 16.28 -0.10 -1.45
CA ASP A 2 15.88 1.32 -1.41
C ASP A 2 15.16 1.61 -0.08
N THR A 3 15.61 2.60 0.68
CA THR A 3 14.94 3.06 1.90
C THR A 3 13.78 3.98 1.50
N GLY A 4 12.55 3.63 1.91
CA GLY A 4 11.36 4.47 1.70
C GLY A 4 11.04 5.36 2.89
N GLU A 5 10.28 6.43 2.65
CA GLU A 5 9.89 7.42 3.67
C GLU A 5 8.37 7.54 3.81
N LYS A 6 7.90 7.94 5.00
CA LYS A 6 6.47 8.15 5.27
C LYS A 6 6.00 9.46 4.65
N ILE A 7 4.79 9.45 4.07
CA ILE A 7 4.08 10.68 3.75
C ILE A 7 3.73 11.39 5.06
N LYS A 8 3.86 12.72 5.09
CA LYS A 8 3.53 13.54 6.27
C LYS A 8 2.38 14.49 5.92
N PHE A 9 1.56 14.83 6.90
CA PHE A 9 0.53 15.87 6.76
C PHE A 9 0.91 17.08 7.62
N ARG A 10 1.07 18.25 6.99
CA ARG A 10 1.43 19.49 7.68
C ARG A 10 0.79 20.68 6.97
N ASN A 11 0.22 21.61 7.73
CA ASN A 11 -0.41 22.83 7.22
C ASN A 11 -1.41 22.53 6.09
N ASP A 12 -2.33 21.59 6.33
CA ASP A 12 -3.35 21.12 5.37
C ASP A 12 -2.82 20.58 4.03
N ASN A 13 -1.54 20.22 3.98
CA ASN A 13 -0.90 19.67 2.79
C ASN A 13 -0.23 18.31 3.06
N LEU A 14 -0.28 17.42 2.06
CA LEU A 14 0.52 16.19 2.04
C LEU A 14 1.94 16.52 1.55
N LEU A 15 2.92 16.24 2.41
CA LEU A 15 4.33 16.26 2.07
C LEU A 15 4.73 14.84 1.63
N VAL A 16 4.81 14.65 0.32
CA VAL A 16 5.08 13.34 -0.30
C VAL A 16 6.55 13.28 -0.71
N PRO A 17 7.36 12.37 -0.11
CA PRO A 17 8.76 12.18 -0.52
C PRO A 17 8.84 11.53 -1.91
N ASP A 18 10.02 11.51 -2.53
CA ASP A 18 10.21 10.88 -3.84
C ASP A 18 10.09 9.35 -3.80
N LYS A 19 10.35 8.74 -2.62
CA LYS A 19 10.21 7.30 -2.37
C LYS A 19 9.20 6.99 -1.26
N PRO A 20 7.89 7.27 -1.45
CA PRO A 20 6.90 7.10 -0.39
C PRO A 20 6.63 5.62 -0.11
N VAL A 21 6.50 5.25 1.17
CA VAL A 21 6.00 3.94 1.58
C VAL A 21 4.48 3.96 1.63
N ILE A 22 3.84 3.13 0.79
CA ILE A 22 2.38 3.02 0.69
C ILE A 22 1.94 1.62 1.11
N PRO A 23 1.19 1.47 2.23
CA PRO A 23 0.57 0.20 2.58
C PRO A 23 -0.47 -0.22 1.55
N TYR A 24 -0.52 -1.52 1.25
CA TYR A 24 -1.55 -2.11 0.43
C TYR A 24 -2.12 -3.39 1.04
N ILE A 25 -3.40 -3.63 0.79
CA ILE A 25 -4.07 -4.90 1.06
C ILE A 25 -4.40 -5.52 -0.29
N ALA A 26 -3.87 -6.71 -0.59
CA ALA A 26 -4.16 -7.40 -1.86
C ALA A 26 -5.66 -7.66 -2.06
N GLY A 27 -6.39 -7.91 -0.96
CA GLY A 27 -7.82 -8.17 -0.96
C GLY A 27 -8.15 -9.66 -1.07
N ASP A 28 -9.44 -9.95 -1.06
CA ASP A 28 -10.02 -11.30 -1.14
C ASP A 28 -10.51 -11.61 -2.56
N GLY A 29 -10.83 -12.87 -2.83
CA GLY A 29 -11.35 -13.31 -4.13
C GLY A 29 -10.42 -12.92 -5.29
N ILE A 30 -10.91 -12.07 -6.20
CA ILE A 30 -10.14 -11.56 -7.35
C ILE A 30 -9.10 -10.49 -6.99
N GLY A 31 -9.02 -10.06 -5.72
CA GLY A 31 -8.15 -8.99 -5.26
C GLY A 31 -6.67 -9.17 -5.62
N PRO A 32 -6.05 -10.32 -5.30
CA PRO A 32 -4.64 -10.58 -5.63
C PRO A 32 -4.34 -10.46 -7.13
N ASP A 33 -5.24 -10.92 -8.00
CA ASP A 33 -5.07 -10.81 -9.46
C ASP A 33 -5.12 -9.36 -9.93
N ILE A 34 -6.09 -8.58 -9.41
CA ILE A 34 -6.18 -7.15 -9.70
C ILE A 34 -4.95 -6.41 -9.18
N TRP A 35 -4.48 -6.73 -7.98
CA TRP A 35 -3.29 -6.11 -7.40
C TRP A 35 -2.04 -6.39 -8.26
N ASN A 36 -1.83 -7.65 -8.65
CA ASN A 36 -0.70 -8.05 -9.49
C ASN A 36 -0.65 -7.31 -10.83
N ALA A 37 -1.81 -6.98 -11.41
CA ALA A 37 -1.89 -6.14 -12.60
C ALA A 37 -1.68 -4.65 -12.27
N SER A 38 -2.33 -4.15 -11.21
CA SER A 38 -2.33 -2.73 -10.84
C SER A 38 -0.94 -2.22 -10.45
N VAL A 39 -0.21 -2.97 -9.62
CA VAL A 39 1.14 -2.56 -9.16
C VAL A 39 2.10 -2.35 -10.32
N ARG A 40 2.02 -3.20 -11.35
CA ARG A 40 2.83 -3.07 -12.57
C ARG A 40 2.48 -1.81 -13.33
N VAL A 41 1.20 -1.47 -13.46
CA VAL A 41 0.75 -0.24 -14.13
C VAL A 41 1.27 0.99 -13.37
N PHE A 42 1.13 1.02 -12.05
CA PHE A 42 1.59 2.14 -11.22
C PHE A 42 3.11 2.33 -11.31
N ASP A 43 3.88 1.25 -11.11
CA ASP A 43 5.35 1.31 -11.14
C ASP A 43 5.86 1.78 -12.51
N ASN A 44 5.27 1.29 -13.61
CA ASN A 44 5.63 1.72 -14.96
C ASN A 44 5.23 3.18 -15.21
N ALA A 45 4.07 3.63 -14.71
CA ALA A 45 3.64 5.01 -14.86
C ALA A 45 4.58 5.98 -14.13
N VAL A 46 4.97 5.66 -12.90
CA VAL A 46 5.95 6.45 -12.12
C VAL A 46 7.29 6.48 -12.84
N THR A 47 7.79 5.32 -13.26
CA THR A 47 9.08 5.21 -13.98
C THR A 47 9.06 5.99 -15.29
N LYS A 48 7.95 5.95 -16.04
CA LYS A 48 7.82 6.68 -17.31
C LYS A 48 7.79 8.20 -17.13
N ALA A 49 7.17 8.68 -16.05
CA ALA A 49 7.05 10.11 -15.78
C ALA A 49 8.30 10.72 -15.11
N PHE A 50 9.00 9.94 -14.30
CA PHE A 50 10.06 10.44 -13.41
C PHE A 50 11.39 9.68 -13.51
N GLY A 51 11.54 8.73 -14.42
CA GLY A 51 12.71 7.88 -14.49
C GLY A 51 12.91 7.11 -13.19
N ASN A 52 14.14 7.15 -12.65
CA ASN A 52 14.49 6.52 -11.37
C ASN A 52 14.42 7.48 -10.18
N ASP A 53 14.06 8.74 -10.40
CA ASP A 53 14.04 9.77 -9.35
C ASP A 53 12.91 9.51 -8.36
N ARG A 54 11.80 8.91 -8.80
CA ARG A 54 10.66 8.53 -7.96
C ARG A 54 10.34 7.07 -8.05
N LYS A 55 9.88 6.50 -6.92
CA LYS A 55 9.49 5.09 -6.82
C LYS A 55 8.56 4.87 -5.64
N ILE A 56 7.49 4.11 -5.81
CA ILE A 56 6.65 3.73 -4.68
C ILE A 56 7.27 2.53 -3.97
N ILE A 57 7.33 2.58 -2.64
CA ILE A 57 7.75 1.45 -1.81
C ILE A 57 6.49 0.80 -1.24
N TRP A 58 6.04 -0.27 -1.89
CA TRP A 58 4.83 -0.99 -1.49
C TRP A 58 5.06 -1.81 -0.22
N LYS A 59 4.20 -1.62 0.78
CA LYS A 59 4.20 -2.39 2.03
C LYS A 59 2.93 -3.24 2.11
N GLU A 60 3.04 -4.56 1.97
CA GLU A 60 1.86 -5.40 2.17
C GLU A 60 1.43 -5.38 3.64
N VAL A 61 0.13 -5.25 3.88
CA VAL A 61 -0.52 -5.45 5.17
C VAL A 61 -1.77 -6.30 4.98
N LEU A 62 -2.18 -7.02 6.03
CA LEU A 62 -3.19 -8.07 5.91
C LEU A 62 -4.57 -7.56 6.34
N ALA A 63 -5.59 -7.85 5.55
CA ALA A 63 -6.99 -7.84 5.99
C ALA A 63 -7.77 -8.91 5.21
N GLY A 64 -8.96 -9.25 5.67
CA GLY A 64 -9.83 -10.22 5.01
C GLY A 64 -9.40 -11.68 5.23
N GLU A 65 -9.72 -12.53 4.27
CA GLU A 65 -9.51 -13.98 4.33
C GLU A 65 -8.02 -14.31 4.51
N LYS A 66 -7.13 -13.58 3.82
CA LYS A 66 -5.68 -13.77 3.97
C LYS A 66 -5.22 -13.47 5.40
N ALA A 67 -5.75 -12.43 6.04
CA ALA A 67 -5.41 -12.10 7.42
C ALA A 67 -5.94 -13.13 8.40
N TYR A 68 -7.19 -13.55 8.25
CA TYR A 68 -7.82 -14.53 9.13
C TYR A 68 -7.08 -15.88 9.08
N LYS A 69 -6.72 -16.36 7.88
CA LYS A 69 -5.93 -17.60 7.73
C LYS A 69 -4.55 -17.52 8.39
N ALA A 70 -3.90 -16.35 8.32
CA ALA A 70 -2.54 -16.19 8.85
C ALA A 70 -2.50 -15.90 10.36
N THR A 71 -3.52 -15.21 10.89
CA THR A 71 -3.47 -14.63 12.25
C THR A 71 -4.66 -14.96 13.13
N GLY A 72 -5.73 -15.54 12.58
CA GLY A 72 -7.02 -15.71 13.26
C GLY A 72 -7.82 -14.40 13.40
N ASN A 73 -7.33 -13.28 12.87
CA ASN A 73 -7.99 -11.98 12.93
C ASN A 73 -8.24 -11.45 11.50
N TRP A 74 -9.49 -11.04 11.23
CA TRP A 74 -9.91 -10.45 9.95
C TRP A 74 -9.28 -9.08 9.68
N LEU A 75 -9.01 -8.31 10.73
CA LEU A 75 -8.41 -6.99 10.64
C LEU A 75 -7.40 -6.80 11.79
N PRO A 76 -6.15 -7.25 11.61
CA PRO A 76 -5.07 -7.04 12.57
C PRO A 76 -4.87 -5.55 12.88
N GLU A 77 -4.60 -5.22 14.15
CA GLU A 77 -4.33 -3.84 14.57
C GLU A 77 -3.11 -3.24 13.86
N GLU A 78 -2.11 -4.07 13.53
CA GLU A 78 -0.93 -3.65 12.76
C GLU A 78 -1.32 -3.04 11.40
N THR A 79 -2.35 -3.58 10.75
CA THR A 79 -2.86 -3.04 9.48
C THR A 79 -3.46 -1.66 9.70
N LEU A 80 -4.27 -1.48 10.74
CA LEU A 80 -4.84 -0.17 11.08
C LEU A 80 -3.73 0.83 11.43
N GLN A 81 -2.75 0.42 12.22
CA GLN A 81 -1.60 1.24 12.58
C GLN A 81 -0.80 1.65 11.34
N ALA A 82 -0.54 0.73 10.40
CA ALA A 82 0.17 1.04 9.17
C ALA A 82 -0.57 2.09 8.33
N PHE A 83 -1.90 1.99 8.17
CA PHE A 83 -2.67 2.99 7.43
C PHE A 83 -2.68 4.35 8.14
N ARG A 84 -2.77 4.38 9.48
CA ARG A 84 -2.68 5.63 10.26
C ARG A 84 -1.30 6.29 10.12
N GLU A 85 -0.23 5.50 10.15
CA GLU A 85 1.14 6.01 10.09
C GLU A 85 1.55 6.47 8.69
N HIS A 86 1.07 5.81 7.64
CA HIS A 86 1.46 6.08 6.26
C HIS A 86 0.49 6.99 5.51
N LEU A 87 -0.68 7.30 6.11
CA LEU A 87 -1.73 8.24 5.67
C LEU A 87 -2.46 7.86 4.38
N VAL A 88 -1.76 7.31 3.40
CA VAL A 88 -2.29 6.86 2.12
C VAL A 88 -2.05 5.37 2.02
N GLY A 89 -3.09 4.62 1.69
CA GLY A 89 -2.99 3.21 1.37
C GLY A 89 -4.02 2.80 0.34
N ILE A 90 -3.82 1.63 -0.27
CA ILE A 90 -4.70 1.08 -1.30
C ILE A 90 -5.19 -0.30 -0.89
N LYS A 91 -6.43 -0.65 -1.25
CA LYS A 91 -6.96 -1.98 -0.98
C LYS A 91 -7.59 -2.60 -2.23
N GLY A 92 -7.43 -3.91 -2.37
CA GLY A 92 -8.33 -4.74 -3.16
C GLY A 92 -9.69 -4.92 -2.48
N PRO A 93 -10.65 -5.62 -3.11
CA PRO A 93 -11.94 -5.96 -2.51
C PRO A 93 -11.76 -6.78 -1.23
N LEU A 94 -12.72 -6.68 -0.30
CA LEU A 94 -12.77 -7.50 0.92
C LEU A 94 -14.17 -8.08 1.04
N THR A 95 -14.27 -9.34 1.42
CA THR A 95 -15.57 -9.99 1.66
C THR A 95 -16.17 -9.48 2.97
N THR A 96 -17.50 -9.35 3.02
CA THR A 96 -18.27 -8.94 4.20
C THR A 96 -18.96 -10.12 4.85
#